data_AF-A0A968IIE1-F1
#
_entry.id   AF-A0A968IIE1-F1
#
_cell.length_a   1.000
_cell.length_b   1.000
_cell.length_c   1.000
_cell.angle_alpha   90.00
_cell.angle_beta   90.00
_cell.angle_gamma   90.00
#
_symmetry.space_group_name_H-M   'P 1'
#
loop_
_entity.id
_entity.type
_entity.pdbx_description
1 polymer ?
#
loop_
_entity_poly.entity_id
_entity_poly.type
_entity_poly.pdbx_seq_one_letter_code
_entity_poly.pdbx_strand_id
1 'polypeptide(L)'
;MAITWDGSKSKVFRLALQSVYREYADLELFLSEELDVDIANISEKTTMDQVVFKLLQKCDKNQVLEAFQRNQPNHPVIAKLQQQPLVNRKPYLLEVDWVSLFTNFRPDDSPYIHIAYRDAFKAVHNRSFEEIRPDHPPLNDPIRVQELLATYNCPILTVRFVESVIAELQRSSEGNDRDLTPLKQWRDRISQQHNVPLKSAELAKPKLCHAYLLVALEAIGSDVNVYPELHITGVEKPIRFGAKPATCPLAQVADLLSQWIGQAEDALDDTCEDGQVTLELFMPYQHLEEDIAIWSIKDKRGDEICLGLYRRFVMRSFDRIRDRQIQRSLRSRWKKLEACVEANNACDQFHQQKDCPSEKGSLRSLLDDQEALGLKFLAQLPVDFSKRTDLFKDIIDAAIPIALWSSETDLDVAALNAEFDTLLRSCCLTNFAELARHWRSHRRDFKHIRLLCDRPTPLPNLPDPNREEDLLVAS
;
A
#
# COMPACT_ATOMS: atom_id res chain seq x y z
N MET A 1 11.17 -29.25 -35.09
CA MET A 1 11.60 -27.84 -34.84
C MET A 1 11.09 -27.47 -33.46
N ALA A 2 11.98 -27.11 -32.53
CA ALA A 2 11.57 -26.76 -31.17
C ALA A 2 10.91 -25.38 -31.15
N ILE A 3 9.71 -25.29 -30.57
CA ILE A 3 8.99 -24.03 -30.39
C ILE A 3 9.43 -23.41 -29.07
N THR A 4 9.79 -22.13 -29.08
CA THR A 4 9.97 -21.36 -27.85
C THR A 4 8.60 -21.04 -27.26
N TRP A 5 8.30 -21.59 -26.07
CA TRP A 5 7.01 -21.43 -25.41
C TRP A 5 6.96 -20.16 -24.56
N ASP A 6 5.95 -19.33 -24.80
CA ASP A 6 5.56 -18.22 -23.91
C ASP A 6 4.16 -18.48 -23.32
N GLY A 7 3.68 -17.58 -22.46
CA GLY A 7 2.35 -17.70 -21.84
C GLY A 7 1.20 -17.66 -22.85
N SER A 8 1.33 -16.90 -23.93
CA SER A 8 0.32 -16.79 -24.98
C SER A 8 0.23 -18.07 -25.80
N LYS A 9 1.37 -18.61 -26.25
CA LYS A 9 1.45 -19.89 -26.97
C LYS A 9 1.02 -21.05 -26.10
N SER A 10 1.44 -21.07 -24.83
CA SER A 10 1.01 -22.10 -23.88
C SER A 10 -0.51 -22.05 -23.67
N LYS A 11 -1.10 -20.86 -23.57
CA LYS A 11 -2.56 -20.70 -23.48
C LYS A 11 -3.26 -21.16 -24.75
N VAL A 12 -2.76 -20.76 -25.92
CA VAL A 12 -3.31 -21.15 -27.23
C VAL A 12 -3.26 -22.66 -27.42
N PHE A 13 -2.14 -23.30 -27.05
CA PHE A 13 -2.00 -24.74 -27.15
C PHE A 13 -2.84 -25.50 -26.12
N ARG A 14 -2.93 -25.00 -24.87
CA ARG A 14 -3.84 -25.54 -23.85
C ARG A 14 -5.29 -25.56 -24.33
N LEU A 15 -5.76 -24.45 -24.91
CA LEU A 15 -7.11 -24.35 -25.47
C LEU A 15 -7.32 -25.33 -26.63
N ALA A 16 -6.30 -25.55 -27.46
CA ALA A 16 -6.37 -26.55 -28.52
C ALA A 16 -6.51 -27.97 -27.95
N LEU A 17 -5.68 -28.33 -26.96
CA LEU A 17 -5.76 -29.63 -26.28
C LEU A 17 -7.15 -29.86 -25.66
N GLN A 18 -7.70 -28.86 -24.95
CA GLN A 18 -9.04 -28.92 -24.37
C GLN A 18 -10.15 -29.06 -25.42
N SER A 19 -9.96 -28.47 -26.61
CA SER A 19 -10.97 -28.52 -27.68
C SER A 19 -11.01 -29.87 -28.40
N VAL A 20 -9.85 -30.54 -28.49
CA VAL A 20 -9.69 -31.85 -29.13
C VAL A 20 -10.06 -32.97 -28.16
N TYR A 21 -9.53 -32.93 -26.94
CA TYR A 21 -9.77 -33.94 -25.91
C TYR A 21 -10.81 -33.42 -24.93
N ARG A 22 -12.09 -33.59 -25.26
CA ARG A 22 -13.21 -33.11 -24.43
C ARG A 22 -13.45 -34.00 -23.22
N GLU A 23 -13.20 -35.29 -23.36
CA GLU A 23 -13.35 -36.27 -22.30
C GLU A 23 -12.00 -36.70 -21.73
N TYR A 24 -12.00 -37.06 -20.44
CA TYR A 24 -10.77 -37.44 -19.74
C TYR A 24 -10.14 -38.70 -20.34
N ALA A 25 -10.97 -39.66 -20.76
CA ALA A 25 -10.53 -40.89 -21.39
C ALA A 25 -9.76 -40.65 -22.70
N ASP A 26 -10.18 -39.66 -23.51
CA ASP A 26 -9.51 -39.34 -24.77
C ASP A 26 -8.11 -38.76 -24.53
N LEU A 27 -7.98 -37.89 -23.51
CA LEU A 27 -6.69 -37.34 -23.13
C LEU A 27 -5.79 -38.40 -22.51
N GLU A 28 -6.33 -39.26 -21.65
CA GLU A 28 -5.60 -40.39 -21.05
C GLU A 28 -5.06 -41.34 -22.12
N LEU A 29 -5.88 -41.68 -23.12
CA LEU A 29 -5.46 -42.50 -24.25
C LEU A 29 -4.31 -41.82 -25.01
N PHE A 30 -4.46 -40.54 -25.37
CA PHE A 30 -3.40 -39.78 -26.04
C PHE A 30 -2.09 -39.77 -25.25
N LEU A 31 -2.14 -39.52 -23.94
CA LEU A 31 -0.94 -39.46 -23.10
C LEU A 31 -0.27 -40.82 -22.96
N SER A 32 -1.05 -41.90 -22.84
CA SER A 32 -0.52 -43.25 -22.74
C SER A 32 0.09 -43.73 -24.06
N GLU A 33 -0.58 -43.50 -25.19
CA GLU A 33 -0.16 -44.01 -26.50
C GLU A 33 0.98 -43.19 -27.12
N GLU A 34 0.94 -41.85 -26.99
CA GLU A 34 1.89 -40.98 -27.70
C GLU A 34 3.08 -40.52 -26.86
N LEU A 35 2.95 -40.56 -25.52
CA LEU A 35 3.94 -40.00 -24.60
C LEU A 35 4.41 -40.98 -23.51
N ASP A 36 3.80 -42.16 -23.38
CA ASP A 36 4.06 -43.13 -22.31
C ASP A 36 3.93 -42.49 -20.91
N VAL A 37 2.92 -41.62 -20.75
CA VAL A 37 2.63 -40.90 -19.49
C VAL A 37 1.28 -41.32 -18.94
N ASP A 38 1.28 -41.85 -17.72
CA ASP A 38 0.06 -42.08 -16.95
C ASP A 38 -0.52 -40.74 -16.45
N ILE A 39 -1.78 -40.47 -16.82
CA ILE A 39 -2.49 -39.25 -16.45
C ILE A 39 -2.65 -39.10 -14.92
N ALA A 40 -2.66 -40.21 -14.16
CA ALA A 40 -2.70 -40.21 -12.71
C ALA A 40 -1.46 -39.55 -12.09
N ASN A 41 -0.30 -39.62 -12.76
CA ASN A 41 0.93 -38.96 -12.32
C ASN A 41 0.91 -37.44 -12.57
N ILE A 42 0.03 -36.95 -13.44
CA ILE A 42 -0.11 -35.53 -13.76
C ILE A 42 -1.02 -34.84 -12.75
N SER A 43 -2.20 -35.40 -12.52
CA SER A 43 -3.17 -34.84 -11.57
C SER A 43 -4.11 -35.91 -11.01
N GLU A 44 -4.42 -35.79 -9.71
CA GLU A 44 -5.61 -36.41 -9.13
C GLU A 44 -6.86 -35.85 -9.85
N LYS A 45 -7.83 -36.73 -10.14
CA LYS A 45 -8.97 -36.49 -11.05
C LYS A 45 -9.66 -35.16 -10.77
N THR A 46 -9.39 -34.18 -11.62
CA THR A 46 -9.83 -32.77 -11.54
C THR A 46 -10.49 -32.36 -12.86
N THR A 47 -10.91 -31.10 -12.99
CA THR A 47 -11.43 -30.55 -14.25
C THR A 47 -10.41 -30.66 -15.40
N MET A 48 -10.87 -30.87 -16.65
CA MET A 48 -10.01 -30.99 -17.84
C MET A 48 -9.02 -29.81 -17.95
N ASP A 49 -9.47 -28.60 -17.60
CA ASP A 49 -8.65 -27.39 -17.60
C ASP A 49 -7.44 -27.47 -16.68
N GLN A 50 -7.62 -28.02 -15.48
CA GLN A 50 -6.54 -28.19 -14.50
C GLN A 50 -5.58 -29.28 -14.93
N VAL A 51 -6.10 -30.36 -15.53
CA VAL A 51 -5.31 -31.51 -15.99
C VAL A 51 -4.40 -31.10 -17.16
N VAL A 52 -4.96 -30.44 -18.19
CA VAL A 52 -4.17 -29.96 -19.35
C VAL A 52 -3.16 -28.89 -18.91
N PHE A 53 -3.52 -28.02 -17.96
CA PHE A 53 -2.58 -27.06 -17.42
C PHE A 53 -1.39 -27.73 -16.72
N LYS A 54 -1.65 -28.72 -15.84
CA LYS A 54 -0.60 -29.48 -15.14
C LYS A 54 0.24 -30.32 -16.11
N LEU A 55 -0.37 -30.90 -17.14
CA LEU A 55 0.33 -31.61 -18.22
C LEU A 55 1.40 -30.71 -18.85
N LEU A 56 1.03 -29.49 -19.27
CA LEU A 56 1.96 -28.55 -19.88
C LEU A 56 2.99 -27.96 -18.91
N GLN A 57 2.82 -28.15 -17.59
CA GLN A 57 3.84 -27.79 -16.60
C GLN A 57 4.83 -28.93 -16.33
N LYS A 58 4.35 -30.18 -16.33
CA LYS A 58 5.14 -31.37 -15.96
C LYS A 58 5.87 -32.00 -17.14
N CYS A 59 5.33 -31.88 -18.35
CA CYS A 59 5.90 -32.50 -19.56
C CYS A 59 6.62 -31.46 -20.44
N ASP A 60 7.55 -31.94 -21.28
CA ASP A 60 8.16 -31.10 -22.32
C ASP A 60 7.08 -30.74 -23.35
N LYS A 61 6.73 -29.45 -23.39
CA LYS A 61 5.69 -28.93 -24.29
C LYS A 61 6.00 -29.18 -25.77
N ASN A 62 7.27 -29.25 -26.17
CA ASN A 62 7.63 -29.60 -27.54
C ASN A 62 7.31 -31.07 -27.84
N GLN A 63 7.58 -31.97 -26.90
CA GLN A 63 7.24 -33.38 -27.03
C GLN A 63 5.71 -33.56 -27.09
N VAL A 64 4.97 -32.88 -26.22
CA VAL A 64 3.48 -32.89 -26.24
C VAL A 64 2.95 -32.34 -27.56
N LEU A 65 3.56 -31.27 -28.09
CA LEU A 65 3.17 -30.70 -29.37
C LEU A 65 3.50 -31.62 -30.55
N GLU A 66 4.65 -32.29 -30.55
CA GLU A 66 5.01 -33.26 -31.59
C GLU A 66 4.05 -34.46 -31.59
N ALA A 67 3.70 -34.99 -30.41
CA ALA A 67 2.65 -35.99 -30.25
C ALA A 67 1.30 -35.50 -30.78
N PHE A 68 0.89 -34.29 -30.38
CA PHE A 68 -0.35 -33.67 -30.85
C PHE A 68 -0.35 -33.46 -32.37
N GLN A 69 0.79 -33.10 -32.97
CA GLN A 69 0.94 -32.94 -34.42
C GLN A 69 0.78 -34.27 -35.16
N ARG A 70 1.27 -35.38 -34.61
CA ARG A 70 1.05 -36.71 -35.21
C ARG A 70 -0.42 -37.11 -35.17
N ASN A 71 -1.11 -36.85 -34.06
CA ASN A 71 -2.51 -37.20 -33.89
C ASN A 71 -3.47 -36.27 -34.65
N GLN A 72 -3.14 -34.97 -34.74
CA GLN A 72 -3.98 -33.92 -35.32
C GLN A 72 -3.23 -33.02 -36.32
N PRO A 73 -2.67 -33.57 -37.41
CA PRO A 73 -1.70 -32.85 -38.27
C PRO A 73 -2.26 -31.59 -38.93
N ASN A 74 -3.58 -31.53 -39.14
CA ASN A 74 -4.26 -30.41 -39.80
C ASN A 74 -4.85 -29.38 -38.82
N HIS A 75 -4.57 -29.50 -37.52
CA HIS A 75 -5.15 -28.56 -36.55
C HIS A 75 -4.56 -27.15 -36.73
N PRO A 76 -5.38 -26.09 -36.85
CA PRO A 76 -4.92 -24.74 -37.18
C PRO A 76 -3.95 -24.14 -36.16
N VAL A 77 -3.96 -24.66 -34.92
CA VAL A 77 -3.00 -24.26 -33.88
C VAL A 77 -1.55 -24.57 -34.26
N ILE A 78 -1.31 -25.63 -35.04
CA ILE A 78 0.05 -26.08 -35.41
C ILE A 78 0.71 -25.02 -36.28
N ALA A 79 0.03 -24.62 -37.37
CA ALA A 79 0.50 -23.56 -38.24
C ALA A 79 0.69 -22.24 -37.46
N LYS A 80 -0.25 -21.90 -36.58
CA LYS A 80 -0.17 -20.69 -35.75
C LYS A 80 1.03 -20.69 -34.79
N LEU A 81 1.38 -21.85 -34.22
CA LEU A 81 2.54 -21.99 -33.33
C LEU A 81 3.86 -21.99 -34.09
N GLN A 82 3.89 -22.54 -35.32
CA GLN A 82 5.08 -22.67 -36.16
C GLN A 82 5.47 -21.39 -36.93
N GLN A 83 4.57 -20.40 -37.05
CA GLN A 83 4.76 -19.17 -37.84
C GLN A 83 5.78 -18.15 -37.25
N GLN A 84 6.83 -18.55 -36.53
CA GLN A 84 7.80 -17.59 -35.98
C GLN A 84 9.14 -17.46 -36.74
N PRO A 85 9.72 -16.24 -36.78
CA PRO A 85 11.03 -15.99 -37.37
C PRO A 85 12.12 -16.70 -36.57
N LEU A 86 13.04 -17.35 -37.28
CA LEU A 86 14.25 -18.00 -36.76
C LEU A 86 15.23 -16.96 -36.21
N VAL A 87 14.92 -16.35 -35.07
CA VAL A 87 15.93 -15.68 -34.26
C VAL A 87 16.33 -16.69 -33.18
N ASN A 88 17.62 -17.02 -33.14
CA ASN A 88 18.20 -17.93 -32.16
C ASN A 88 18.12 -17.28 -30.77
N ARG A 89 16.97 -17.43 -30.10
CA ARG A 89 16.66 -16.77 -28.83
C ARG A 89 16.90 -17.75 -27.68
N LYS A 90 17.71 -17.35 -26.71
CA LYS A 90 17.80 -18.09 -25.45
C LYS A 90 16.48 -17.90 -24.69
N PRO A 91 15.81 -18.98 -24.25
CA PRO A 91 14.53 -18.87 -23.54
C PRO A 91 14.67 -18.32 -22.12
N TYR A 92 15.90 -18.21 -21.61
CA TYR A 92 16.23 -17.89 -20.23
C TYR A 92 17.25 -16.75 -20.12
N LEU A 93 17.26 -16.08 -18.97
CA LEU A 93 18.30 -15.13 -18.58
C LEU A 93 19.53 -15.88 -18.08
N LEU A 94 20.71 -15.30 -18.30
CA LEU A 94 21.97 -15.84 -17.77
C LEU A 94 22.21 -15.33 -16.35
N GLU A 95 23.05 -16.04 -15.59
CA GLU A 95 23.45 -15.63 -14.24
C GLU A 95 23.98 -14.18 -14.20
N VAL A 96 24.78 -13.81 -15.20
CA VAL A 96 25.30 -12.44 -15.36
C VAL A 96 24.20 -11.39 -15.51
N ASP A 97 23.05 -11.73 -16.08
CA ASP A 97 21.93 -10.79 -16.21
C ASP A 97 21.30 -10.48 -14.85
N TRP A 98 21.19 -11.50 -13.98
CA TRP A 98 20.66 -11.36 -12.62
C TRP A 98 21.60 -10.56 -11.73
N VAL A 99 22.89 -10.89 -11.75
CA VAL A 99 23.92 -10.13 -11.02
C VAL A 99 23.91 -8.68 -11.48
N SER A 100 23.89 -8.45 -12.80
CA SER A 100 23.84 -7.10 -13.37
C SER A 100 22.56 -6.34 -13.03
N LEU A 101 21.42 -7.01 -12.78
CA LEU A 101 20.19 -6.34 -12.38
C LEU A 101 20.29 -5.86 -10.94
N PHE A 102 20.60 -6.78 -10.02
CA PHE A 102 20.52 -6.54 -8.58
C PHE A 102 21.63 -5.62 -8.06
N THR A 103 22.74 -5.45 -8.80
CA THR A 103 23.75 -4.42 -8.51
C THR A 103 23.24 -2.98 -8.69
N ASN A 104 22.11 -2.77 -9.38
CA ASN A 104 21.51 -1.43 -9.51
C ASN A 104 20.62 -1.05 -8.31
N PHE A 105 20.32 -1.99 -7.43
CA PHE A 105 19.50 -1.74 -6.24
C PHE A 105 20.36 -1.33 -5.06
N ARG A 106 19.85 -0.38 -4.29
CA ARG A 106 20.43 0.07 -3.03
C ARG A 106 19.78 -0.71 -1.87
N PRO A 107 20.41 -0.77 -0.69
CA PRO A 107 19.83 -1.44 0.47
C PRO A 107 18.43 -0.92 0.86
N ASP A 108 18.16 0.37 0.66
CA ASP A 108 16.87 1.03 0.91
C ASP A 108 15.78 0.73 -0.12
N ASP A 109 16.08 -0.05 -1.17
CA ASP A 109 15.09 -0.39 -2.21
C ASP A 109 14.22 -1.59 -1.89
N SER A 110 14.55 -2.32 -0.84
CA SER A 110 13.89 -3.57 -0.44
C SER A 110 12.35 -3.51 -0.49
N PRO A 111 11.69 -2.46 0.05
CA PRO A 111 10.22 -2.40 0.05
C PRO A 111 9.64 -2.31 -1.36
N TYR A 112 10.26 -1.50 -2.21
CA TYR A 112 9.85 -1.28 -3.59
C TYR A 112 10.07 -2.54 -4.45
N ILE A 113 11.13 -3.29 -4.18
CA ILE A 113 11.40 -4.58 -4.83
C ILE A 113 10.29 -5.59 -4.53
N HIS A 114 9.83 -5.68 -3.28
CA HIS A 114 8.77 -6.62 -2.90
C HIS A 114 7.42 -6.25 -3.52
N ILE A 115 7.04 -4.97 -3.47
CA ILE A 115 5.82 -4.45 -4.10
C ILE A 115 5.86 -4.74 -5.62
N ALA A 116 6.97 -4.37 -6.26
CA ALA A 116 7.15 -4.56 -7.69
C ALA A 116 7.10 -6.03 -8.13
N TYR A 117 7.66 -6.95 -7.33
CA TYR A 117 7.57 -8.37 -7.63
C TYR A 117 6.13 -8.88 -7.57
N ARG A 118 5.38 -8.54 -6.52
CA ARG A 118 3.97 -8.93 -6.39
C ARG A 118 3.12 -8.38 -7.54
N ASP A 119 3.30 -7.12 -7.89
CA ASP A 119 2.62 -6.45 -9.00
C ASP A 119 2.93 -7.14 -10.34
N ALA A 120 4.21 -7.41 -10.59
CA ALA A 120 4.65 -8.08 -11.82
C ALA A 120 4.15 -9.53 -11.91
N PHE A 121 4.20 -10.27 -10.80
CA PHE A 121 3.71 -11.63 -10.71
C PHE A 121 2.20 -11.69 -11.01
N LYS A 122 1.43 -10.81 -10.37
CA LYS A 122 -0.01 -10.68 -10.63
C LYS A 122 -0.30 -10.29 -12.07
N ALA A 123 0.48 -9.38 -12.66
CA ALA A 123 0.30 -8.98 -14.06
C ALA A 123 0.58 -10.11 -15.05
N VAL A 124 1.53 -11.00 -14.76
CA VAL A 124 1.89 -12.12 -15.65
C VAL A 124 0.98 -13.33 -15.45
N HIS A 125 0.59 -13.64 -14.21
CA HIS A 125 -0.16 -14.85 -13.87
C HIS A 125 -1.66 -14.61 -13.64
N ASN A 126 -2.11 -13.35 -13.63
CA ASN A 126 -3.49 -12.92 -13.37
C ASN A 126 -4.05 -13.42 -12.01
N ARG A 127 -3.16 -13.66 -11.04
CA ARG A 127 -3.42 -14.14 -9.68
C ARG A 127 -2.33 -13.63 -8.76
N SER A 128 -2.63 -13.40 -7.49
CA SER A 128 -1.62 -12.96 -6.53
C SER A 128 -0.54 -14.04 -6.32
N PHE A 129 0.63 -13.62 -5.83
CA PHE A 129 1.70 -14.56 -5.50
C PHE A 129 1.27 -15.51 -4.39
N GLU A 130 0.62 -14.98 -3.36
CA GLU A 130 0.13 -15.71 -2.18
C GLU A 130 -0.95 -16.74 -2.53
N GLU A 131 -1.77 -16.48 -3.55
CA GLU A 131 -2.75 -17.44 -4.08
C GLU A 131 -2.10 -18.63 -4.79
N ILE A 132 -0.95 -18.42 -5.43
CA ILE A 132 -0.24 -19.47 -6.19
C ILE A 132 0.76 -20.20 -5.30
N ARG A 133 1.39 -19.50 -4.35
CA ARG A 133 2.42 -20.00 -3.44
C ARG A 133 2.11 -19.66 -1.98
N PRO A 134 1.02 -20.23 -1.41
CA PRO A 134 0.69 -20.03 0.01
C PRO A 134 1.71 -20.69 0.94
N ASP A 135 2.51 -21.61 0.41
CA ASP A 135 3.61 -22.32 1.08
C ASP A 135 4.88 -21.46 1.21
N HIS A 136 5.01 -20.40 0.43
CA HIS A 136 6.25 -19.64 0.36
C HIS A 136 6.35 -18.66 1.53
N PRO A 137 7.51 -18.56 2.20
CA PRO A 137 7.70 -17.60 3.28
C PRO A 137 7.59 -16.15 2.76
N PRO A 138 7.30 -15.17 3.64
CA PRO A 138 7.20 -13.77 3.25
C PRO A 138 8.43 -13.26 2.48
N LEU A 139 8.15 -12.44 1.45
CA LEU A 139 9.16 -11.75 0.64
C LEU A 139 9.67 -10.54 1.42
N ASN A 140 10.60 -10.79 2.33
CA ASN A 140 11.17 -9.75 3.21
C ASN A 140 12.63 -9.42 2.86
N ASP A 141 13.20 -10.06 1.85
CA ASP A 141 14.61 -9.93 1.45
C ASP A 141 14.72 -9.90 -0.09
N PRO A 142 15.42 -8.89 -0.67
CA PRO A 142 15.70 -8.82 -2.11
C PRO A 142 16.38 -10.08 -2.67
N ILE A 143 17.21 -10.78 -1.87
CA ILE A 143 17.87 -12.03 -2.28
C ILE A 143 16.82 -13.09 -2.61
N ARG A 144 15.74 -13.19 -1.82
CA ARG A 144 14.64 -14.12 -2.10
C ARG A 144 13.90 -13.77 -3.38
N VAL A 145 13.72 -12.49 -3.67
CA VAL A 145 13.14 -12.04 -4.94
C VAL A 145 14.03 -12.43 -6.11
N GLN A 146 15.35 -12.28 -5.97
CA GLN A 146 16.32 -12.74 -6.98
C GLN A 146 16.22 -14.25 -7.20
N GLU A 147 16.23 -15.05 -6.13
CA GLU A 147 16.10 -16.50 -6.18
C GLU A 147 14.79 -16.93 -6.86
N LEU A 148 13.68 -16.26 -6.54
CA LEU A 148 12.39 -16.52 -7.17
C LEU A 148 12.40 -16.18 -8.65
N LEU A 149 12.87 -14.99 -9.03
CA LEU A 149 12.98 -14.59 -10.43
C LEU A 149 13.88 -15.54 -11.22
N ALA A 150 15.00 -15.98 -10.63
CA ALA A 150 15.89 -16.98 -11.20
C ALA A 150 15.24 -18.37 -11.30
N THR A 151 14.43 -18.75 -10.32
CA THR A 151 13.68 -20.03 -10.32
C THR A 151 12.61 -20.06 -11.41
N TYR A 152 11.83 -18.98 -11.56
CA TYR A 152 10.85 -18.87 -12.64
C TYR A 152 11.50 -18.68 -14.02
N ASN A 153 12.66 -18.02 -14.03
CA ASN A 153 13.47 -17.71 -15.21
C ASN A 153 12.65 -17.24 -16.43
N CYS A 154 11.66 -16.39 -16.18
CA CYS A 154 10.69 -15.96 -17.17
C CYS A 154 10.99 -14.52 -17.60
N PRO A 155 11.50 -14.29 -18.82
CA PRO A 155 11.85 -12.93 -19.27
C PRO A 155 10.69 -11.93 -19.17
N ILE A 156 9.45 -12.40 -19.39
CA ILE A 156 8.26 -11.55 -19.28
C ILE A 156 8.07 -11.08 -17.83
N LEU A 157 8.13 -12.00 -16.86
CA LEU A 157 8.04 -11.66 -15.44
C LEU A 157 9.15 -10.70 -15.04
N THR A 158 10.38 -10.96 -15.47
CA THR A 158 11.52 -10.12 -15.11
C THR A 158 11.41 -8.71 -15.67
N VAL A 159 11.02 -8.56 -16.94
CA VAL A 159 10.80 -7.23 -17.54
C VAL A 159 9.68 -6.49 -16.82
N ARG A 160 8.56 -7.17 -16.50
CA ARG A 160 7.44 -6.56 -15.74
C ARG A 160 7.85 -6.18 -14.31
N PHE A 161 8.71 -6.97 -13.69
CA PHE A 161 9.30 -6.66 -12.38
C PHE A 161 10.11 -5.37 -12.46
N VAL A 162 11.05 -5.27 -13.40
CA VAL A 162 11.89 -4.05 -13.53
C VAL A 162 11.06 -2.82 -13.91
N GLU A 163 10.06 -2.96 -14.78
CA GLU A 163 9.10 -1.87 -15.04
C GLU A 163 8.40 -1.39 -13.76
N SER A 164 7.98 -2.32 -12.91
CA SER A 164 7.29 -2.01 -11.65
C SER A 164 8.25 -1.38 -10.63
N VAL A 165 9.49 -1.87 -10.52
CA VAL A 165 10.50 -1.28 -9.63
C VAL A 165 10.82 0.15 -10.05
N ILE A 166 11.02 0.41 -11.34
CA ILE A 166 11.24 1.78 -11.84
C ILE A 166 10.08 2.69 -11.42
N ALA A 167 8.83 2.24 -11.56
CA ALA A 167 7.66 3.03 -11.19
C ALA A 167 7.51 3.25 -9.66
N GLU A 168 7.92 2.30 -8.84
CA GLU A 168 7.94 2.45 -7.38
C GLU A 168 9.05 3.42 -6.93
N LEU A 169 10.26 3.26 -7.47
CA LEU A 169 11.39 4.14 -7.13
C LEU A 169 11.18 5.59 -7.59
N GLN A 170 10.50 5.79 -8.73
CA GLN A 170 10.09 7.14 -9.17
C GLN A 170 9.06 7.77 -8.24
N ARG A 171 8.22 6.96 -7.60
CA ARG A 171 7.20 7.45 -6.66
C ARG A 171 7.81 7.81 -5.31
N SER A 172 8.74 7.00 -4.82
CA SER A 172 9.37 7.23 -3.52
C SER A 172 10.47 8.28 -3.53
N SER A 173 10.97 8.65 -4.71
CA SER A 173 12.00 9.67 -4.88
C SER A 173 11.48 11.11 -4.71
N GLU A 174 10.40 11.34 -3.95
CA GLU A 174 9.93 12.67 -3.54
C GLU A 174 11.08 13.41 -2.81
N GLY A 175 11.88 14.17 -3.59
CA GLY A 175 13.01 14.98 -3.11
C GLY A 175 14.42 14.44 -3.35
N ASN A 176 14.61 13.32 -4.07
CA ASN A 176 15.95 12.77 -4.32
C ASN A 176 16.09 12.29 -5.78
N ASP A 177 16.84 13.02 -6.62
CA ASP A 177 17.07 12.70 -8.04
C ASP A 177 17.91 11.42 -8.20
N ARG A 178 17.30 10.25 -7.98
CA ARG A 178 17.95 8.98 -8.27
C ARG A 178 17.99 8.78 -9.78
N ASP A 179 19.19 8.55 -10.31
CA ASP A 179 19.36 8.10 -11.67
C ASP A 179 18.85 6.66 -11.85
N LEU A 180 17.75 6.52 -12.59
CA LEU A 180 17.13 5.24 -12.96
C LEU A 180 17.52 4.78 -14.37
N THR A 181 18.43 5.49 -15.03
CA THR A 181 18.93 5.16 -16.38
C THR A 181 19.49 3.74 -16.46
N PRO A 182 20.30 3.24 -15.48
CA PRO A 182 20.81 1.88 -15.54
C PRO A 182 19.72 0.80 -15.56
N LEU A 183 18.66 0.96 -14.76
CA LEU A 183 17.52 0.04 -14.74
C LEU A 183 16.72 0.08 -16.04
N LYS A 184 16.51 1.27 -16.61
CA LYS A 184 15.84 1.43 -17.91
C LYS A 184 16.62 0.76 -19.04
N GLN A 185 17.94 0.98 -19.08
CA GLN A 185 18.82 0.34 -20.06
C GLN A 185 18.83 -1.18 -19.92
N TRP A 186 18.88 -1.69 -18.68
CA TRP A 186 18.79 -3.13 -18.42
C TRP A 186 17.46 -3.71 -18.92
N ARG A 187 16.34 -3.06 -18.58
CA ARG A 187 14.99 -3.45 -19.04
C ARG A 187 14.91 -3.51 -20.55
N ASP A 188 15.36 -2.46 -21.23
CA ASP A 188 15.25 -2.33 -22.68
C ASP A 188 16.09 -3.40 -23.39
N ARG A 189 17.29 -3.66 -22.90
CA ARG A 189 18.16 -4.74 -23.39
C ARG A 189 17.49 -6.12 -23.28
N ILE A 190 16.97 -6.47 -22.10
CA ILE A 190 16.32 -7.79 -21.89
C ILE A 190 15.01 -7.89 -22.67
N SER A 191 14.24 -6.81 -22.73
CA SER A 191 13.02 -6.73 -23.55
C SER A 191 13.33 -6.99 -25.03
N GLN A 192 14.35 -6.35 -25.60
CA GLN A 192 14.78 -6.58 -26.98
C GLN A 192 15.30 -8.00 -27.19
N GLN A 193 16.19 -8.46 -26.32
CA GLN A 193 16.82 -9.80 -26.40
C GLN A 193 15.78 -10.93 -26.38
N HIS A 194 14.74 -10.79 -25.56
CA HIS A 194 13.70 -11.81 -25.39
C HIS A 194 12.38 -11.46 -26.08
N ASN A 195 12.33 -10.36 -26.82
CA ASN A 195 11.13 -9.85 -27.50
C ASN A 195 9.91 -9.75 -26.57
N VAL A 196 10.14 -9.29 -25.35
CA VAL A 196 9.07 -8.98 -24.40
C VAL A 196 8.58 -7.59 -24.77
N PRO A 197 7.32 -7.41 -25.20
CA PRO A 197 6.79 -6.08 -25.45
C PRO A 197 6.89 -5.26 -24.17
N LEU A 198 7.63 -4.16 -24.22
CA LEU A 198 7.51 -3.14 -23.18
C LEU A 198 6.04 -2.77 -23.09
N LYS A 199 5.53 -2.57 -21.87
CA LYS A 199 4.23 -1.90 -21.76
C LYS A 199 4.43 -0.58 -22.50
N SER A 200 3.67 -0.39 -23.59
CA SER A 200 3.67 0.88 -24.31
C SER A 200 3.57 1.96 -23.24
N ALA A 201 4.34 3.03 -23.37
CA ALA A 201 4.07 4.24 -22.61
C ALA A 201 2.74 4.87 -23.08
N GLU A 202 1.67 4.07 -23.24
CA GLU A 202 0.37 4.47 -22.72
C GLU A 202 0.71 5.00 -21.36
N LEU A 203 0.78 6.35 -21.26
CA LEU A 203 0.97 7.12 -20.05
C LEU A 203 0.41 6.26 -18.96
N ALA A 204 1.28 5.58 -18.20
CA ALA A 204 0.83 4.63 -17.20
C ALA A 204 -0.12 5.48 -16.39
N LYS A 205 -1.45 5.26 -16.53
CA LYS A 205 -2.45 6.18 -15.98
C LYS A 205 -1.94 6.44 -14.58
N PRO A 206 -1.53 7.68 -14.26
CA PRO A 206 -0.67 7.95 -13.12
C PRO A 206 -1.18 7.09 -11.98
N LYS A 207 -0.34 6.17 -11.49
CA LYS A 207 -0.76 5.17 -10.49
C LYS A 207 -1.56 5.94 -9.46
N LEU A 208 -2.83 5.56 -9.33
CA LEU A 208 -3.92 6.44 -8.91
C LEU A 208 -3.45 7.33 -7.75
N CYS A 209 -3.41 8.64 -8.00
CA CYS A 209 -2.89 9.56 -7.01
C CYS A 209 -3.90 9.69 -5.87
N HIS A 210 -3.41 9.80 -4.63
CA HIS A 210 -4.28 9.96 -3.47
C HIS A 210 -4.35 11.43 -3.08
N ALA A 211 -5.57 11.94 -2.91
CA ALA A 211 -5.80 13.30 -2.49
C ALA A 211 -6.00 13.38 -0.96
N TYR A 212 -5.33 14.34 -0.33
CA TYR A 212 -5.41 14.61 1.10
C TYR A 212 -5.87 16.04 1.35
N LEU A 213 -6.97 16.18 2.10
CA LEU A 213 -7.40 17.46 2.64
C LEU A 213 -6.82 17.58 4.05
N LEU A 214 -5.79 18.41 4.20
CA LEU A 214 -5.20 18.73 5.49
C LEU A 214 -5.97 19.90 6.08
N VAL A 215 -6.41 19.77 7.33
CA VAL A 215 -7.09 20.85 8.05
C VAL A 215 -6.46 20.98 9.43
N ALA A 216 -5.73 22.07 9.63
CA ALA A 216 -5.07 22.36 10.90
C ALA A 216 -5.88 23.30 11.77
N LEU A 217 -6.04 22.92 13.04
CA LEU A 217 -6.75 23.70 14.04
C LEU A 217 -5.75 24.22 15.08
N GLU A 218 -5.61 25.53 15.15
CA GLU A 218 -4.83 26.23 16.16
C GLU A 218 -5.77 26.82 17.21
N ALA A 219 -5.61 26.41 18.47
CA ALA A 219 -6.42 26.96 19.56
C ALA A 219 -6.08 28.43 19.86
N ILE A 220 -7.09 29.30 19.90
CA ILE A 220 -6.99 30.72 20.28
C ILE A 220 -8.12 31.06 21.25
N GLY A 221 -7.82 30.99 22.55
CA GLY A 221 -8.83 31.20 23.59
C GLY A 221 -9.91 30.13 23.53
N SER A 222 -11.17 30.53 23.29
CA SER A 222 -12.31 29.62 23.09
C SER A 222 -12.51 29.20 21.64
N ASP A 223 -11.83 29.86 20.70
CA ASP A 223 -11.98 29.66 19.27
C ASP A 223 -10.79 28.89 18.71
N VAL A 224 -10.90 28.51 17.44
CA VAL A 224 -9.82 27.89 16.67
C VAL A 224 -9.62 28.65 15.36
N ASN A 225 -8.36 28.89 15.02
CA ASN A 225 -7.99 29.20 13.64
C ASN A 225 -7.90 27.89 12.86
N VAL A 226 -8.54 27.85 11.70
CA VAL A 226 -8.66 26.65 10.87
C VAL A 226 -8.00 26.91 9.53
N TYR A 227 -6.99 26.12 9.18
CA TYR A 227 -6.19 26.27 7.97
C TYR A 227 -6.37 25.06 7.03
N PRO A 228 -7.06 25.23 5.88
CA PRO A 228 -7.28 24.16 4.91
C PRO A 228 -6.20 24.12 3.82
N GLU A 229 -5.77 22.92 3.45
CA GLU A 229 -4.77 22.69 2.41
C GLU A 229 -5.03 21.37 1.67
N LEU A 230 -4.93 21.37 0.34
CA LEU A 230 -5.17 20.19 -0.49
C LEU A 230 -3.86 19.71 -1.09
N HIS A 231 -3.52 18.44 -0.84
CA HIS A 231 -2.35 17.78 -1.40
C HIS A 231 -2.76 16.59 -2.26
N ILE A 232 -1.94 16.31 -3.27
CA ILE A 232 -2.04 15.11 -4.08
C ILE A 232 -0.68 14.40 -4.02
N THR A 233 -0.66 13.10 -3.77
CA THR A 233 0.59 12.31 -3.77
C THR A 233 1.37 12.50 -5.07
N GLY A 234 2.69 12.71 -4.97
CA GLY A 234 3.54 13.01 -6.12
C GLY A 234 3.48 14.46 -6.62
N VAL A 235 2.65 15.33 -6.02
CA VAL A 235 2.61 16.76 -6.32
C VAL A 235 3.26 17.54 -5.18
N GLU A 236 4.37 18.21 -5.48
CA GLU A 236 5.17 18.93 -4.48
C GLU A 236 4.42 20.11 -3.85
N LYS A 237 3.59 20.80 -4.65
CA LYS A 237 2.88 22.01 -4.22
C LYS A 237 1.41 21.71 -3.90
N PRO A 238 0.84 22.39 -2.90
CA PRO A 238 -0.58 22.29 -2.60
C PRO A 238 -1.44 22.77 -3.76
N ILE A 239 -2.57 22.09 -3.96
CA ILE A 239 -3.59 22.45 -4.93
C ILE A 239 -4.46 23.56 -4.35
N ARG A 240 -4.70 24.61 -5.14
CA ARG A 240 -5.62 25.68 -4.75
C ARG A 240 -7.06 25.21 -4.96
N PHE A 241 -7.90 25.29 -3.93
CA PHE A 241 -9.27 24.77 -3.99
C PHE A 241 -10.29 25.70 -3.29
N GLY A 242 -10.26 27.01 -3.51
CA GLY A 242 -11.31 27.95 -3.07
C GLY A 242 -11.51 28.16 -1.55
N ALA A 243 -11.04 27.24 -0.72
CA ALA A 243 -11.07 27.30 0.73
C ALA A 243 -10.13 28.40 1.25
N LYS A 244 -10.53 29.04 2.34
CA LYS A 244 -9.78 30.10 3.01
C LYS A 244 -9.66 29.80 4.49
N PRO A 245 -8.57 30.21 5.16
CA PRO A 245 -8.50 30.15 6.60
C PRO A 245 -9.67 30.88 7.26
N ALA A 246 -10.09 30.40 8.43
CA ALA A 246 -11.18 30.99 9.19
C ALA A 246 -10.94 30.86 10.71
N THR A 247 -11.44 31.81 11.48
CA THR A 247 -11.49 31.74 12.94
C THR A 247 -12.93 31.48 13.36
N CYS A 248 -13.16 30.42 14.13
CA CYS A 248 -14.50 30.05 14.59
C CYS A 248 -14.46 29.22 15.88
N PRO A 249 -15.57 29.11 16.62
CA PRO A 249 -15.70 28.13 17.70
C PRO A 249 -15.52 26.70 17.16
N LEU A 250 -14.94 25.79 17.96
CA LEU A 250 -14.69 24.40 17.55
C LEU A 250 -15.96 23.70 17.01
N ALA A 251 -17.12 23.97 17.61
CA ALA A 251 -18.40 23.40 17.18
C ALA A 251 -18.81 23.75 15.75
N GLN A 252 -18.27 24.84 15.18
CA GLN A 252 -18.58 25.29 13.80
C GLN A 252 -17.59 24.74 12.76
N VAL A 253 -16.54 24.03 13.18
CA VAL A 253 -15.55 23.44 12.26
C VAL A 253 -16.21 22.44 11.31
N ALA A 254 -17.22 21.70 11.77
CA ALA A 254 -17.96 20.74 10.94
C ALA A 254 -18.66 21.41 9.74
N ASP A 255 -19.19 22.62 9.91
CA ASP A 255 -19.80 23.39 8.82
C ASP A 255 -18.78 23.81 7.77
N LEU A 256 -17.57 24.22 8.20
CA LEU A 256 -16.46 24.54 7.30
C LEU A 256 -16.00 23.30 6.54
N LEU A 257 -15.83 22.17 7.23
CA LEU A 257 -15.43 20.89 6.62
C LEU A 257 -16.43 20.44 5.54
N SER A 258 -17.73 20.62 5.79
CA SER A 258 -18.78 20.30 4.80
C SER A 258 -18.54 21.00 3.47
N GLN A 259 -18.21 22.30 3.53
CA GLN A 259 -17.95 23.11 2.33
C GLN A 259 -16.61 22.75 1.68
N TRP A 260 -15.55 22.63 2.48
CA TRP A 260 -14.20 22.41 1.97
C TRP A 260 -13.99 21.01 1.39
N ILE A 261 -14.66 19.98 1.92
CA ILE A 261 -14.64 18.65 1.31
C ILE A 261 -15.21 18.72 -0.11
N GLY A 262 -16.35 19.38 -0.29
CA GLY A 262 -16.95 19.57 -1.62
C GLY A 262 -16.02 20.33 -2.58
N GLN A 263 -15.49 21.47 -2.13
CA GLN A 263 -14.54 22.28 -2.92
C GLN A 263 -13.26 21.52 -3.27
N ALA A 264 -12.73 20.71 -2.35
CA ALA A 264 -11.52 19.95 -2.57
C ALA A 264 -11.75 18.87 -3.62
N GLU A 265 -12.86 18.13 -3.51
CA GLU A 265 -13.23 17.07 -4.46
C GLU A 265 -13.55 17.61 -5.85
N ASP A 266 -14.19 18.77 -5.94
CA ASP A 266 -14.49 19.42 -7.22
C ASP A 266 -13.23 19.99 -7.89
N ALA A 267 -12.14 20.17 -7.14
CA ALA A 267 -10.83 20.58 -7.66
C ALA A 267 -9.94 19.40 -8.10
N LEU A 268 -10.36 18.15 -7.84
CA LEU A 268 -9.64 16.96 -8.30
C LEU A 268 -9.94 16.68 -9.77
N ASP A 269 -8.94 16.16 -10.49
CA ASP A 269 -9.13 15.66 -11.85
C ASP A 269 -9.45 14.15 -11.84
N ASP A 270 -9.72 13.59 -13.03
CA ASP A 270 -10.04 12.16 -13.21
C ASP A 270 -8.84 11.22 -12.89
N THR A 271 -7.70 11.73 -12.41
CA THR A 271 -6.52 10.92 -12.09
C THR A 271 -6.45 10.46 -10.63
N CYS A 272 -7.29 11.00 -9.73
CA CYS A 272 -7.39 10.56 -8.34
C CYS A 272 -8.24 9.28 -8.21
N GLU A 273 -7.84 8.36 -7.31
CA GLU A 273 -8.33 6.96 -7.27
C GLU A 273 -9.85 6.76 -7.15
N ASP A 274 -10.57 7.78 -6.70
CA ASP A 274 -12.01 7.72 -6.43
C ASP A 274 -12.67 9.10 -6.42
N GLY A 275 -11.96 10.15 -6.85
CA GLY A 275 -12.42 11.54 -6.76
C GLY A 275 -12.75 12.00 -5.33
N GLN A 276 -12.20 11.33 -4.31
CA GLN A 276 -12.44 11.65 -2.90
C GLN A 276 -11.13 11.99 -2.18
N VAL A 277 -11.24 12.89 -1.21
CA VAL A 277 -10.14 13.22 -0.32
C VAL A 277 -10.12 12.32 0.92
N THR A 278 -8.92 11.99 1.42
CA THR A 278 -8.73 11.57 2.81
C THR A 278 -8.46 12.81 3.65
N LEU A 279 -9.19 12.96 4.75
CA LEU A 279 -9.05 14.10 5.64
C LEU A 279 -7.96 13.81 6.69
N GLU A 280 -7.04 14.76 6.87
CA GLU A 280 -6.07 14.76 7.96
C GLU A 280 -6.34 15.96 8.86
N LEU A 281 -6.92 15.70 10.04
CA LEU A 281 -7.27 16.75 11.00
C LEU A 281 -6.14 16.93 12.01
N PHE A 282 -5.46 18.08 11.98
CA PHE A 282 -4.47 18.42 13.00
C PHE A 282 -5.15 19.12 14.14
N MET A 283 -5.37 18.39 15.23
CA MET A 283 -6.08 18.83 16.41
C MET A 283 -5.08 19.31 17.47
N PRO A 284 -5.38 20.40 18.18
CA PRO A 284 -4.60 20.80 19.35
C PRO A 284 -4.85 19.82 20.50
N TYR A 285 -3.87 19.61 21.37
CA TYR A 285 -3.91 18.57 22.41
C TYR A 285 -5.16 18.63 23.31
N GLN A 286 -5.72 19.83 23.52
CA GLN A 286 -6.91 20.07 24.33
C GLN A 286 -8.16 19.37 23.77
N HIS A 287 -8.16 19.07 22.47
CA HIS A 287 -9.31 18.55 21.73
C HIS A 287 -9.05 17.15 21.14
N LEU A 288 -7.98 16.46 21.55
CA LEU A 288 -7.69 15.10 21.06
C LEU A 288 -8.72 14.06 21.51
N GLU A 289 -9.42 14.28 22.63
CA GLU A 289 -10.46 13.38 23.13
C GLU A 289 -11.78 13.47 22.32
N GLU A 290 -11.97 14.57 21.59
CA GLU A 290 -13.22 14.86 20.87
C GLU A 290 -13.59 13.73 19.91
N ASP A 291 -14.88 13.36 19.92
CA ASP A 291 -15.39 12.38 18.97
C ASP A 291 -15.70 13.05 17.63
N ILE A 292 -14.65 13.27 16.85
CA ILE A 292 -14.78 13.86 15.51
C ILE A 292 -15.60 12.96 14.58
N ALA A 293 -15.76 11.66 14.89
CA ALA A 293 -16.50 10.75 14.03
C ALA A 293 -17.99 11.08 13.97
N ILE A 294 -18.54 11.66 15.04
CA ILE A 294 -19.96 12.02 15.18
C ILE A 294 -20.27 13.46 14.77
N TRP A 295 -19.28 14.24 14.34
CA TRP A 295 -19.51 15.60 13.84
C TRP A 295 -20.49 15.56 12.68
N SER A 296 -21.56 16.35 12.77
CA SER A 296 -22.59 16.46 11.72
C SER A 296 -22.05 17.35 10.60
N ILE A 297 -21.89 16.76 9.41
CA ILE A 297 -21.47 17.47 8.20
C ILE A 297 -22.50 17.28 7.10
N LYS A 298 -22.48 18.15 6.10
CA LYS A 298 -23.38 18.07 4.94
C LYS A 298 -22.70 17.41 3.77
N ASP A 299 -23.39 16.47 3.13
CA ASP A 299 -22.93 15.88 1.88
C ASP A 299 -23.17 16.79 0.66
N LYS A 300 -22.87 16.30 -0.56
CA LYS A 300 -23.07 17.05 -1.81
C LYS A 300 -24.56 17.38 -2.09
N ARG A 301 -25.51 16.72 -1.42
CA ARG A 301 -26.95 16.97 -1.52
C ARG A 301 -27.45 17.92 -0.43
N GLY A 302 -26.61 18.23 0.55
CA GLY A 302 -26.95 19.04 1.72
C GLY A 302 -27.51 18.21 2.88
N ASP A 303 -27.50 16.88 2.78
CA ASP A 303 -28.01 15.98 3.83
C ASP A 303 -27.00 15.89 4.97
N GLU A 304 -27.48 15.93 6.22
CA GLU A 304 -26.65 15.77 7.41
C GLU A 304 -26.20 14.31 7.59
N ILE A 305 -24.90 14.12 7.80
CA ILE A 305 -24.27 12.82 8.00
C ILE A 305 -23.07 12.94 8.95
N CYS A 306 -22.85 11.92 9.78
CA CYS A 306 -21.67 11.87 10.64
C CYS A 306 -20.38 11.78 9.80
N LEU A 307 -19.37 12.59 10.12
CA LEU A 307 -18.10 12.64 9.41
C LEU A 307 -17.44 11.27 9.26
N GLY A 308 -17.43 10.46 10.33
CA GLY A 308 -16.83 9.11 10.32
C GLY A 308 -17.56 8.13 9.40
N LEU A 309 -18.82 8.38 9.05
CA LEU A 309 -19.56 7.60 8.06
C LEU A 309 -19.37 8.16 6.64
N TYR A 310 -19.18 9.46 6.50
CA TYR A 310 -19.09 10.14 5.21
C TYR A 310 -17.69 10.08 4.59
N ARG A 311 -16.63 10.34 5.36
CA ARG A 311 -15.25 10.45 4.85
C ARG A 311 -14.25 9.65 5.65
N ARG A 312 -13.18 9.28 4.95
CA ARG A 312 -11.97 8.67 5.53
C ARG A 312 -11.20 9.78 6.22
N PHE A 313 -10.86 9.60 7.49
CA PHE A 313 -10.02 10.55 8.18
C PHE A 313 -9.14 9.92 9.24
N VAL A 314 -8.02 10.61 9.48
CA VAL A 314 -7.11 10.38 10.61
C VAL A 314 -6.93 11.67 11.39
N MET A 315 -6.63 11.53 12.68
CA MET A 315 -6.33 12.64 13.57
C MET A 315 -4.82 12.73 13.76
N ARG A 316 -4.31 13.96 13.71
CA ARG A 316 -2.91 14.35 13.83
C ARG A 316 -2.81 15.39 14.95
N SER A 317 -1.63 15.54 15.55
CA SER A 317 -1.43 16.58 16.55
C SER A 317 -0.95 17.87 15.89
N PHE A 318 -1.66 18.98 16.15
CA PHE A 318 -1.23 20.31 15.73
C PHE A 318 0.06 20.75 16.44
N ASP A 319 0.18 20.44 17.73
CA ASP A 319 1.29 20.88 18.58
C ASP A 319 2.66 20.37 18.09
N ARG A 320 2.68 19.19 17.46
CA ARG A 320 3.89 18.62 16.84
C ARG A 320 4.37 19.38 15.62
N ILE A 321 3.49 20.12 14.93
CA ILE A 321 3.85 20.86 13.71
C ILE A 321 4.79 22.03 14.06
N ARG A 322 4.63 22.63 15.25
CA ARG A 322 5.39 23.83 15.62
C ARG A 322 6.73 23.53 16.30
N ASP A 323 6.86 22.36 16.93
CA ASP A 323 8.08 21.99 17.63
C ASP A 323 9.05 21.23 16.72
N ARG A 324 10.13 21.90 16.31
CA ARG A 324 11.19 21.33 15.46
C ARG A 324 11.88 20.12 16.09
N GLN A 325 12.02 20.09 17.41
CA GLN A 325 12.69 18.99 18.10
C GLN A 325 11.78 17.76 18.13
N ILE A 326 10.51 17.93 18.46
CA ILE A 326 9.51 16.86 18.39
C ILE A 326 9.42 16.32 16.95
N GLN A 327 9.42 17.18 15.92
CA GLN A 327 9.44 16.72 14.52
C GLN A 327 10.66 15.87 14.17
N ARG A 328 11.85 16.22 14.68
CA ARG A 328 13.06 15.41 14.42
C ARG A 328 12.95 14.05 15.08
N SER A 329 12.48 14.00 16.33
CA SER A 329 12.23 12.75 17.04
C SER A 329 11.17 11.90 16.33
N LEU A 330 10.07 12.52 15.89
CA LEU A 330 9.02 11.87 15.13
C LEU A 330 9.56 11.28 13.81
N ARG A 331 10.38 12.03 13.05
CA ARG A 331 11.04 11.51 11.84
C ARG A 331 11.90 10.28 12.12
N SER A 332 12.63 10.28 13.23
CA SER A 332 13.46 9.13 13.62
C SER A 332 12.62 7.91 13.99
N ARG A 333 11.60 8.09 14.85
CA ARG A 333 10.68 7.00 15.24
C ARG A 333 9.84 6.50 14.06
N TRP A 334 9.42 7.39 13.17
CA TRP A 334 8.68 7.03 11.95
C TRP A 334 9.49 6.10 11.05
N LYS A 335 10.76 6.41 10.78
CA LYS A 335 11.65 5.52 10.01
C LYS A 335 11.83 4.15 10.67
N LYS A 336 11.94 4.11 12.00
CA LYS A 336 11.97 2.84 12.74
C LYS A 336 10.66 2.07 12.56
N LEU A 337 9.51 2.75 12.64
CA LEU A 337 8.20 2.14 12.43
C LEU A 337 8.06 1.58 11.00
N GLU A 338 8.50 2.31 9.98
CA GLU A 338 8.55 1.83 8.59
C GLU A 338 9.32 0.51 8.46
N ALA A 339 10.53 0.46 9.01
CA ALA A 339 11.33 -0.76 9.03
C ALA A 339 10.62 -1.92 9.75
N CYS A 340 9.90 -1.65 10.85
CA CYS A 340 9.14 -2.67 11.57
C CYS A 340 7.89 -3.14 10.81
N VAL A 341 7.22 -2.25 10.06
CA VAL A 341 6.10 -2.62 9.19
C VAL A 341 6.60 -3.53 8.07
N GLU A 342 7.73 -3.20 7.46
CA GLU A 342 8.38 -4.03 6.43
C GLU A 342 8.79 -5.40 6.96
N ALA A 343 9.27 -5.46 8.21
CA ALA A 343 9.60 -6.70 8.90
C ALA A 343 8.38 -7.49 9.42
N ASN A 344 7.16 -6.98 9.25
CA ASN A 344 5.91 -7.53 9.79
C ASN A 344 5.92 -7.73 11.33
N ASN A 345 6.61 -6.84 12.07
CA ASN A 345 6.69 -6.90 13.53
C ASN A 345 6.30 -5.58 14.22
N ALA A 346 5.75 -4.60 13.47
CA ALA A 346 5.37 -3.30 14.01
C ALA A 346 4.45 -3.38 15.23
N CYS A 347 3.48 -4.31 15.25
CA CYS A 347 2.53 -4.45 16.36
C CYS A 347 3.20 -4.77 17.71
N ASP A 348 4.34 -5.48 17.67
CA ASP A 348 5.08 -5.89 18.87
C ASP A 348 5.90 -4.74 19.46
N GLN A 349 6.08 -3.65 18.70
CA GLN A 349 6.82 -2.45 19.10
C GLN A 349 5.94 -1.39 19.79
N PHE A 350 4.66 -1.69 19.99
CA PHE A 350 3.73 -0.78 20.66
C PHE A 350 3.79 -1.02 22.17
N HIS A 351 4.11 0.04 22.91
CA HIS A 351 4.05 0.01 24.37
C HIS A 351 2.60 -0.15 24.85
N GLN A 352 2.39 -1.03 25.82
CA GLN A 352 1.08 -1.24 26.46
C GLN A 352 1.06 -0.53 27.81
N GLN A 353 0.29 0.55 27.89
CA GLN A 353 0.10 1.29 29.14
C GLN A 353 -1.19 0.84 29.82
N LYS A 354 -1.06 -0.03 30.83
CA LYS A 354 -2.19 -0.62 31.57
C LYS A 354 -2.68 0.25 32.73
N ASP A 355 -1.81 1.09 33.26
CA ASP A 355 -2.12 1.98 34.38
C ASP A 355 -2.04 3.44 33.96
N CYS A 356 -2.90 4.29 34.52
CA CYS A 356 -2.76 5.72 34.28
C CYS A 356 -1.54 6.25 35.04
N PRO A 357 -0.59 6.94 34.37
CA PRO A 357 0.56 7.52 35.06
C PRO A 357 0.14 8.53 36.14
N SER A 358 0.79 8.48 37.31
CA SER A 358 0.45 9.32 38.46
C SER A 358 1.05 10.72 38.39
N GLU A 359 2.14 10.89 37.66
CA GLU A 359 2.92 12.11 37.57
C GLU A 359 3.06 12.59 36.12
N LYS A 360 3.02 13.91 35.92
CA LYS A 360 3.26 14.54 34.63
C LYS A 360 4.68 14.23 34.12
N GLY A 361 4.81 13.90 32.84
CA GLY A 361 6.09 13.59 32.20
C GLY A 361 6.51 12.12 32.34
N SER A 362 5.92 11.38 33.27
CA SER A 362 6.31 9.98 33.53
C SER A 362 6.02 9.06 32.34
N LEU A 363 4.90 9.28 31.62
CA LEU A 363 4.60 8.51 30.42
C LEU A 363 5.58 8.83 29.30
N ARG A 364 5.92 10.12 29.13
CA ARG A 364 6.91 10.54 28.15
C ARG A 364 8.26 9.86 28.41
N SER A 365 8.78 9.95 29.63
CA SER A 365 10.05 9.30 29.99
C SER A 365 10.02 7.80 29.75
N LEU A 366 8.92 7.12 30.11
CA LEU A 366 8.77 5.69 29.85
C LEU A 366 8.79 5.35 28.34
N LEU A 367 8.10 6.13 27.53
CA LEU A 367 8.03 5.96 26.07
C LEU A 367 9.36 6.29 25.38
N ASP A 368 10.15 7.20 25.94
CA ASP A 368 11.52 7.52 25.52
C ASP A 368 12.48 6.39 25.90
N ASP A 369 12.47 5.93 27.15
CA ASP A 369 13.36 4.89 27.67
C ASP A 369 13.15 3.53 26.96
N GLN A 370 11.92 3.21 26.60
CA GLN A 370 11.58 1.98 25.87
C GLN A 370 11.73 2.10 24.34
N GLU A 371 12.11 3.28 23.84
CA GLU A 371 12.13 3.59 22.39
C GLU A 371 10.83 3.21 21.66
N ALA A 372 9.67 3.33 22.31
CA ALA A 372 8.40 2.82 21.79
C ALA A 372 8.04 3.40 20.41
N LEU A 373 7.57 2.57 19.48
CA LEU A 373 7.17 3.04 18.13
C LEU A 373 5.67 3.33 18.02
N GLY A 374 4.91 2.92 19.03
CA GLY A 374 3.49 3.17 19.16
C GLY A 374 3.04 3.03 20.61
N LEU A 375 1.83 3.49 20.91
CA LEU A 375 1.22 3.41 22.23
C LEU A 375 -0.17 2.77 22.14
N LYS A 376 -0.40 1.77 22.98
CA LYS A 376 -1.71 1.22 23.32
C LYS A 376 -2.03 1.63 24.76
N PHE A 377 -2.81 2.69 24.92
CA PHE A 377 -3.25 3.15 26.23
C PHE A 377 -4.51 2.37 26.63
N LEU A 378 -4.31 1.34 27.45
CA LEU A 378 -5.34 0.40 27.89
C LEU A 378 -5.99 0.84 29.21
N ALA A 379 -5.36 1.77 29.93
CA ALA A 379 -5.92 2.35 31.14
C ALA A 379 -7.10 3.26 30.82
N GLN A 380 -7.98 3.47 31.81
CA GLN A 380 -8.98 4.52 31.76
C GLN A 380 -8.30 5.89 31.74
N LEU A 381 -8.77 6.80 30.88
CA LEU A 381 -8.31 8.18 30.88
C LEU A 381 -8.63 8.87 32.23
N PRO A 382 -7.79 9.81 32.69
CA PRO A 382 -8.13 10.61 33.86
C PRO A 382 -9.47 11.34 33.70
N VAL A 383 -10.29 11.28 34.75
CA VAL A 383 -11.53 12.08 34.85
C VAL A 383 -11.19 13.57 35.00
N ASP A 384 -10.08 13.88 35.66
CA ASP A 384 -9.59 15.25 35.81
C ASP A 384 -9.05 15.78 34.47
N PHE A 385 -9.63 16.88 34.00
CA PHE A 385 -9.29 17.49 32.71
C PHE A 385 -7.82 17.93 32.64
N SER A 386 -7.25 18.45 33.73
CA SER A 386 -5.84 18.89 33.75
C SER A 386 -4.90 17.71 33.63
N LYS A 387 -5.13 16.64 34.39
CA LYS A 387 -4.34 15.40 34.31
C LYS A 387 -4.44 14.73 32.95
N ARG A 388 -5.63 14.71 32.36
CA ARG A 388 -5.83 14.19 31.00
C ARG A 388 -5.14 15.04 29.94
N THR A 389 -5.16 16.36 30.11
CA THR A 389 -4.40 17.28 29.26
C THR A 389 -2.89 17.03 29.35
N ASP A 390 -2.38 16.85 30.56
CA ASP A 390 -0.96 16.51 30.77
C ASP A 390 -0.60 15.15 30.16
N LEU A 391 -1.49 14.15 30.23
CA LEU A 391 -1.32 12.86 29.56
C LEU A 391 -1.17 13.01 28.04
N PHE A 392 -2.03 13.80 27.38
CA PHE A 392 -1.91 14.02 25.94
C PHE A 392 -0.65 14.79 25.56
N LYS A 393 -0.20 15.73 26.41
CA LYS A 393 1.10 16.39 26.23
C LYS A 393 2.25 15.39 26.31
N ASP A 394 2.23 14.46 27.26
CA ASP A 394 3.26 13.42 27.36
C ASP A 394 3.32 12.56 26.09
N ILE A 395 2.16 12.18 25.53
CA ILE A 395 2.07 11.43 24.25
C ILE A 395 2.66 12.26 23.11
N ILE A 396 2.34 13.54 23.04
CA ILE A 396 2.81 14.46 22.00
C ILE A 396 4.32 14.65 22.08
N ASP A 397 4.83 14.97 23.27
CA ASP A 397 6.23 15.26 23.56
C ASP A 397 7.14 14.04 23.37
N ALA A 398 6.62 12.83 23.61
CA ALA A 398 7.30 11.57 23.32
C ALA A 398 7.46 11.30 21.82
N ALA A 399 6.84 12.12 20.95
CA ALA A 399 6.90 12.01 19.50
C ALA A 399 6.48 10.64 18.95
N ILE A 400 5.56 9.95 19.64
CA ILE A 400 5.05 8.63 19.23
C ILE A 400 4.22 8.75 17.94
N PRO A 401 4.58 8.03 16.86
CA PRO A 401 3.83 8.04 15.60
C PRO A 401 2.35 7.68 15.74
N ILE A 402 2.03 6.61 16.47
CA ILE A 402 0.68 6.06 16.55
C ILE A 402 0.31 5.83 18.00
N ALA A 403 -0.79 6.42 18.45
CA ALA A 403 -1.33 6.21 19.78
C ALA A 403 -2.81 5.85 19.71
N LEU A 404 -3.20 4.85 20.49
CA LEU A 404 -4.58 4.38 20.63
C LEU A 404 -5.01 4.48 22.08
N TRP A 405 -6.25 4.89 22.30
CA TRP A 405 -6.89 4.88 23.61
C TRP A 405 -8.39 4.67 23.47
N SER A 406 -9.05 4.31 24.57
CA SER A 406 -10.51 4.24 24.63
C SER A 406 -11.08 5.48 25.29
N SER A 407 -12.26 5.90 24.83
CA SER A 407 -13.12 6.88 25.50
C SER A 407 -14.11 6.24 26.48
N GLU A 408 -14.26 4.90 26.45
CA GLU A 408 -15.11 4.15 27.38
C GLU A 408 -14.34 3.73 28.64
N THR A 409 -15.05 3.72 29.78
CA THR A 409 -14.46 3.54 31.11
C THR A 409 -14.52 2.12 31.64
N ASP A 410 -15.36 1.26 31.06
CA ASP A 410 -15.72 -0.04 31.66
C ASP A 410 -15.38 -1.24 30.74
N LEU A 411 -14.43 -1.06 29.82
CA LEU A 411 -13.99 -2.12 28.93
C LEU A 411 -13.02 -3.07 29.64
N ASP A 412 -13.18 -4.37 29.37
CA ASP A 412 -12.18 -5.35 29.75
C ASP A 412 -10.85 -5.06 29.05
N VAL A 413 -9.77 -4.95 29.82
CA VAL A 413 -8.44 -4.58 29.33
C VAL A 413 -7.92 -5.57 28.29
N ALA A 414 -8.23 -6.86 28.44
CA ALA A 414 -7.80 -7.87 27.48
C ALA A 414 -8.58 -7.79 26.17
N ALA A 415 -9.90 -7.56 26.25
CA ALA A 415 -10.74 -7.30 25.09
C ALA A 415 -10.28 -6.05 24.32
N LEU A 416 -10.10 -4.91 25.00
CA LEU A 416 -9.63 -3.67 24.39
C LEU A 416 -8.25 -3.85 23.72
N ASN A 417 -7.32 -4.55 24.37
CA ASN A 417 -6.03 -4.84 23.75
C ASN A 417 -6.16 -5.72 22.49
N ALA A 418 -7.06 -6.71 22.50
CA ALA A 418 -7.32 -7.54 21.32
C ALA A 418 -7.94 -6.74 20.16
N GLU A 419 -8.79 -5.75 20.46
CA GLU A 419 -9.34 -4.83 19.47
C GLU A 419 -8.24 -3.93 18.87
N PHE A 420 -7.35 -3.39 19.70
CA PHE A 420 -6.17 -2.65 19.21
C PHE A 420 -5.26 -3.53 18.34
N ASP A 421 -5.00 -4.78 18.74
CA ASP A 421 -4.21 -5.72 17.94
C ASP A 421 -4.87 -6.03 16.59
N THR A 422 -6.19 -6.20 16.57
CA THR A 422 -6.96 -6.45 15.35
C THR A 422 -6.85 -5.27 14.39
N LEU A 423 -6.99 -4.06 14.89
CA LEU A 423 -6.84 -2.85 14.10
C LEU A 423 -5.42 -2.69 13.55
N LEU A 424 -4.39 -2.84 14.39
CA LEU A 424 -3.01 -2.65 13.98
C LEU A 424 -2.55 -3.69 12.95
N ARG A 425 -3.03 -4.94 13.05
CA ARG A 425 -2.67 -6.02 12.11
C ARG A 425 -3.40 -5.94 10.77
N SER A 426 -4.58 -5.33 10.73
CA SER A 426 -5.39 -5.21 9.51
C SER A 426 -5.01 -4.01 8.64
N CYS A 427 -4.20 -3.08 9.15
CA CYS A 427 -3.91 -1.81 8.49
C CYS A 427 -2.45 -1.70 8.03
N CYS A 428 -2.22 -1.02 6.91
CA CYS A 428 -0.89 -0.52 6.56
C CYS A 428 -0.58 0.73 7.38
N LEU A 429 0.11 0.58 8.52
CA LEU A 429 0.36 1.66 9.49
C LEU A 429 1.09 2.87 8.92
N THR A 430 1.85 2.69 7.84
CA THR A 430 2.63 3.75 7.19
C THR A 430 1.94 4.36 5.96
N ASN A 431 0.83 3.79 5.51
CA ASN A 431 0.01 4.34 4.43
C ASN A 431 -1.28 4.94 5.00
N PHE A 432 -1.32 6.27 5.16
CA PHE A 432 -2.43 6.96 5.80
C PHE A 432 -3.76 6.84 5.05
N ALA A 433 -3.73 6.79 3.72
CA ALA A 433 -4.95 6.60 2.94
C ALA A 433 -5.57 5.22 3.20
N GLU A 434 -4.73 4.18 3.25
CA GLU A 434 -5.17 2.84 3.60
C GLU A 434 -5.58 2.73 5.06
N LEU A 435 -4.81 3.30 5.98
CA LEU A 435 -5.15 3.34 7.40
C LEU A 435 -6.50 4.04 7.61
N ALA A 436 -6.73 5.20 6.99
CA ALA A 436 -8.01 5.91 7.08
C ALA A 436 -9.17 5.10 6.48
N ARG A 437 -8.92 4.33 5.42
CA ARG A 437 -9.90 3.44 4.78
C ARG A 437 -10.29 2.27 5.69
N HIS A 438 -9.31 1.56 6.24
CA HIS A 438 -9.55 0.46 7.18
C HIS A 438 -10.16 0.98 8.48
N TRP A 439 -9.67 2.12 8.97
CA TRP A 439 -10.22 2.73 10.17
C TRP A 439 -11.69 3.10 10.00
N ARG A 440 -12.08 3.66 8.84
CA ARG A 440 -13.48 3.94 8.53
C ARG A 440 -14.37 2.69 8.55
N SER A 441 -13.89 1.55 8.04
CA SER A 441 -14.70 0.32 8.06
C SER A 441 -14.86 -0.23 9.48
N HIS A 442 -13.86 -0.02 10.34
CA HIS A 442 -13.81 -0.50 11.72
C HIS A 442 -14.53 0.40 12.74
N ARG A 443 -14.63 1.72 12.49
CA ARG A 443 -15.30 2.68 13.40
C ARG A 443 -16.75 2.34 13.74
N ARG A 444 -17.45 1.54 12.92
CA ARG A 444 -18.82 1.11 13.23
C ARG A 444 -18.86 0.17 14.42
N ASP A 445 -17.87 -0.69 14.51
CA ASP A 445 -17.74 -1.73 15.53
C ASP A 445 -16.95 -1.22 16.75
N PHE A 446 -15.99 -0.31 16.52
CA PHE A 446 -15.08 0.23 17.54
C PHE A 446 -15.25 1.73 17.78
N LYS A 447 -16.47 2.18 18.08
CA LYS A 447 -16.80 3.61 18.25
C LYS A 447 -16.04 4.30 19.39
N HIS A 448 -15.65 3.55 20.41
CA HIS A 448 -14.98 4.08 21.59
C HIS A 448 -13.47 4.30 21.39
N ILE A 449 -12.87 3.65 20.40
CA ILE A 449 -11.44 3.73 20.14
C ILE A 449 -11.11 5.09 19.48
N ARG A 450 -10.03 5.70 19.93
CA ARG A 450 -9.44 6.91 19.37
C ARG A 450 -8.06 6.57 18.82
N LEU A 451 -7.72 7.22 17.71
CA LEU A 451 -6.48 6.99 16.98
C LEU A 451 -5.83 8.34 16.67
N LEU A 452 -4.66 8.57 17.28
CA LEU A 452 -3.73 9.61 16.85
C LEU A 452 -2.69 8.96 15.93
N CYS A 453 -2.47 9.55 14.77
CA CYS A 453 -1.52 9.05 13.79
C CYS A 453 -0.76 10.23 13.17
N ASP A 454 0.50 10.39 13.53
CA ASP A 454 1.36 11.46 13.02
C ASP A 454 2.50 10.90 12.18
N ARG A 455 2.47 11.24 10.89
CA ARG A 455 3.59 11.05 9.98
C ARG A 455 4.41 12.35 9.86
N PRO A 456 5.70 12.30 9.52
CA PRO A 456 6.48 13.53 9.37
C PRO A 456 6.03 14.46 8.22
N THR A 457 5.43 13.92 7.18
CA THR A 457 5.05 14.65 5.96
C THR A 457 3.78 14.06 5.32
N PRO A 458 2.96 14.87 4.61
CA PRO A 458 3.05 16.33 4.50
C PRO A 458 2.63 17.03 5.80
N LEU A 459 3.08 18.27 5.97
CA LEU A 459 2.66 19.17 7.05
C LEU A 459 1.98 20.38 6.41
N PRO A 460 0.93 20.93 7.04
CA PRO A 460 0.26 22.11 6.53
C PRO A 460 1.18 23.33 6.63
N ASN A 461 1.08 24.21 5.64
CA ASN A 461 1.70 25.52 5.62
C ASN A 461 0.95 26.43 6.59
N LEU A 462 1.55 26.67 7.76
CA LEU A 462 1.03 27.59 8.76
C LEU A 462 1.59 29.00 8.53
N PRO A 463 0.82 30.07 8.85
CA PRO A 463 1.33 31.43 8.85
C PRO A 463 2.60 31.54 9.71
N ASP A 464 3.66 32.17 9.20
CA ASP A 464 4.86 32.45 10.00
C ASP A 464 4.61 33.76 10.78
N PRO A 465 4.55 33.73 12.13
CA PRO A 465 4.33 34.94 12.91
C PRO A 465 5.44 35.99 12.74
N ASN A 466 6.59 35.62 12.16
CA ASN A 466 7.70 36.54 11.88
C ASN A 466 7.64 37.17 10.48
N ARG A 467 6.68 36.77 9.63
CA ARG A 467 6.50 37.36 8.29
C ARG A 467 5.39 38.39 8.33
N GLU A 468 5.72 39.65 8.02
CA GLU A 468 4.73 40.75 7.98
C GLU A 468 3.55 40.46 7.03
N GLU A 469 3.79 39.75 5.93
CA GLU A 469 2.76 39.36 4.96
C GLU A 469 1.73 38.37 5.55
N ASP A 470 2.14 37.55 6.53
CA ASP A 470 1.29 36.54 7.18
C ASP A 470 0.48 37.13 8.34
N LEU A 471 0.94 38.24 8.94
CA LEU A 471 0.23 38.95 10.02
C LEU A 471 -1.09 39.59 9.55
N LEU A 472 -1.19 39.96 8.26
CA LEU A 472 -2.42 40.50 7.65
C LEU A 472 -3.49 39.45 7.40
N VAL A 473 -3.15 38.15 7.47
CA VAL A 473 -4.08 37.03 7.30
C VAL A 473 -4.59 36.53 8.66
N ALA A 474 -3.86 36.80 9.74
CA ALA A 474 -4.17 36.36 11.11
C ALA A 474 -4.88 37.43 11.97
N SER A 475 -5.19 38.60 11.42
CA SER A 475 -5.95 39.69 12.05
C SER A 475 -7.33 39.84 11.42
#